data_AF-A0A0U5CI43-F1
#
_entry.id   AF-A0A0U5CI43-F1
#
_cell.length_a   1.000
_cell.length_b   1.000
_cell.length_c   1.000
_cell.angle_alpha   90.00
_cell.angle_beta   90.00
_cell.angle_gamma   90.00
#
_symmetry.space_group_name_H-M   'P 1'
#
loop_
_entity.id
_entity.type
_entity.pdbx_description
1 polymer ?
#
loop_
_entity_poly.entity_id
_entity_poly.type
_entity_poly.pdbx_seq_one_letter_code
_entity_poly.pdbx_strand_id
1 'polypeptide(L)'
;MDFSVCGFGSEFVKQALSRGGKVIAKLGFDFPCLIHFTEDEVRIHSEESEGWNDVQDFWNSVSLIIFRGGWTLKHLYSDALALFSELRETGLKSMTGKEREDFKKQTQWVVRPDLNSSK
;
A
#
# COMPACT_ATOMS: atom_id res chain seq x y z
N MET A 1 -2.13 -3.03 12.59
CA MET A 1 -2.03 -2.53 11.20
C MET A 1 -3.40 -2.66 10.60
N ASP A 2 -4.08 -1.55 10.43
CA ASP A 2 -5.35 -1.52 9.73
C ASP A 2 -5.03 -1.56 8.22
N PHE A 3 -5.09 -2.75 7.62
CA PHE A 3 -4.88 -2.92 6.17
C PHE A 3 -5.97 -2.19 5.36
N SER A 4 -7.00 -1.65 6.02
CA SER A 4 -7.99 -0.75 5.43
C SER A 4 -7.47 0.67 5.15
N VAL A 5 -6.25 1.02 5.57
CA VAL A 5 -5.61 2.31 5.26
C VAL A 5 -4.70 2.24 4.02
N CYS A 6 -4.70 1.11 3.30
CA CYS A 6 -4.32 1.17 1.89
C CYS A 6 -5.42 1.97 1.17
N GLY A 7 -5.22 3.27 0.99
CA GLY A 7 -6.09 4.23 0.32
C GLY A 7 -6.29 3.92 -1.17
N PHE A 8 -6.80 2.73 -1.47
CA PHE A 8 -7.15 2.27 -2.82
C PHE A 8 -8.32 3.06 -3.44
N GLY A 9 -9.01 3.92 -2.67
CA GLY A 9 -10.29 4.51 -3.09
C GLY A 9 -10.24 5.92 -3.64
N SER A 10 -9.58 6.88 -2.97
CA SER A 10 -9.73 8.31 -3.31
C SER A 10 -8.74 8.81 -4.36
N GLU A 11 -7.51 8.32 -4.32
CA GLU A 11 -6.39 8.90 -5.09
C GLU A 11 -6.35 8.37 -6.53
N PHE A 12 -6.62 7.06 -6.72
CA PHE A 12 -6.78 6.46 -8.05
C PHE A 12 -7.96 7.07 -8.82
N VAL A 13 -9.02 7.46 -8.11
CA VAL A 13 -10.21 8.10 -8.69
C VAL A 13 -9.86 9.47 -9.27
N LYS A 14 -9.02 10.28 -8.64
CA LYS A 14 -8.61 11.59 -9.20
C LYS A 14 -7.82 11.45 -10.49
N GLN A 15 -6.86 10.51 -10.55
CA GLN A 15 -6.08 10.25 -11.77
C GLN A 15 -6.96 9.71 -12.90
N ALA A 16 -7.86 8.76 -12.57
CA ALA A 16 -8.80 8.20 -13.52
C ALA A 16 -9.80 9.24 -14.04
N LEU A 17 -10.25 10.18 -13.21
CA LEU A 17 -11.15 11.27 -13.60
C LEU A 17 -10.45 12.31 -14.47
N SER A 18 -9.20 12.68 -14.18
CA SER A 18 -8.41 13.57 -15.04
C SER A 18 -8.13 12.97 -16.42
N ARG A 19 -7.76 11.67 -16.47
CA ARG A 19 -7.61 10.94 -17.74
C ARG A 19 -8.96 10.73 -18.44
N GLY A 20 -10.01 10.42 -17.69
CA GLY A 20 -11.38 10.23 -18.18
C GLY A 20 -11.95 11.49 -18.82
N GLY A 21 -11.80 12.65 -18.20
CA GLY A 21 -12.19 13.94 -18.77
C GLY A 21 -11.48 14.26 -20.09
N LYS A 22 -10.17 13.96 -20.17
CA LYS A 22 -9.39 14.08 -21.43
C LYS A 22 -9.87 13.10 -22.51
N VAL A 23 -10.27 11.89 -22.14
CA VAL A 23 -10.82 10.88 -23.07
C VAL A 23 -12.22 11.26 -23.55
N ILE A 24 -13.09 11.78 -22.68
CA ILE A 24 -14.44 12.24 -23.04
C ILE A 24 -14.39 13.41 -24.03
N ALA A 25 -13.50 14.39 -23.80
CA ALA A 25 -13.27 15.48 -24.75
C ALA A 25 -12.73 14.98 -26.09
N LYS A 26 -11.86 13.95 -26.08
CA LYS A 26 -11.32 13.32 -27.31
C LYS A 26 -12.35 12.46 -28.05
N LEU A 27 -13.41 12.00 -27.37
CA LEU A 27 -14.53 11.23 -27.93
C LEU A 27 -15.67 12.12 -28.47
N GLY A 28 -15.53 13.45 -28.44
CA GLY A 28 -16.47 14.39 -29.07
C GLY A 28 -17.73 14.70 -28.26
N PHE A 29 -17.73 14.42 -26.95
CA PHE A 29 -18.82 14.81 -26.06
C PHE A 29 -18.54 16.19 -25.45
N ASP A 30 -19.46 17.14 -25.67
CA ASP A 30 -19.34 18.54 -25.25
C ASP A 30 -20.09 18.80 -23.93
N PHE A 31 -19.80 18.00 -22.91
CA PHE A 31 -20.25 18.29 -21.55
C PHE A 31 -19.06 18.78 -20.73
N PRO A 32 -19.18 19.91 -19.99
CA PRO A 32 -18.10 20.37 -19.14
C PRO A 32 -17.80 19.29 -18.09
N CYS A 33 -16.51 18.95 -17.94
CA CYS A 33 -16.07 18.03 -16.90
C CYS A 33 -16.42 18.62 -15.53
N LEU A 34 -17.44 18.09 -14.86
CA LEU A 34 -17.97 18.62 -13.59
C LEU A 34 -16.95 18.59 -12.44
N ILE A 35 -15.85 17.85 -12.61
CA ILE A 35 -14.77 17.72 -11.64
C ILE A 35 -13.54 18.40 -12.24
N HIS A 36 -13.19 19.56 -11.68
CA HIS A 36 -11.99 20.31 -12.02
C HIS A 36 -10.98 20.16 -10.89
N PHE A 37 -9.77 19.71 -11.23
CA PHE A 37 -8.63 19.75 -10.32
C PHE A 37 -7.81 20.99 -10.64
N THR A 38 -7.34 21.68 -9.61
CA THR A 38 -6.32 22.70 -9.74
C THR A 38 -4.99 22.07 -10.16
N GLU A 39 -4.12 22.87 -10.77
CA GLU A 39 -2.78 22.39 -11.16
C GLU A 39 -1.98 21.90 -9.93
N ASP A 40 -2.16 22.56 -8.78
CA ASP A 40 -1.56 22.14 -7.52
C ASP A 40 -2.06 20.77 -7.04
N GLU A 41 -3.36 20.48 -7.16
CA GLU A 41 -3.91 19.16 -6.83
C GLU A 41 -3.37 18.08 -7.76
N VAL A 42 -3.19 18.38 -9.05
CA VAL A 42 -2.59 17.44 -10.01
C VAL A 42 -1.11 17.20 -9.68
N ARG A 43 -0.37 18.25 -9.34
CA ARG A 43 1.05 18.15 -8.96
C ARG A 43 1.24 17.35 -7.67
N ILE A 44 0.53 17.70 -6.60
CA ILE A 44 0.57 16.99 -5.31
C ILE A 44 0.22 15.52 -5.53
N HIS A 45 -0.82 15.24 -6.32
CA HIS A 45 -1.20 13.88 -6.65
C HIS A 45 -0.08 13.12 -7.37
N SER A 46 0.60 13.76 -8.33
CA SER A 46 1.72 13.12 -9.02
C SER A 46 2.86 12.77 -8.07
N GLU A 47 3.20 13.68 -7.16
CA GLU A 47 4.24 13.50 -6.14
C GLU A 47 3.86 12.38 -5.14
N GLU A 48 2.62 12.40 -4.64
CA GLU A 48 2.13 11.37 -3.73
C GLU A 48 1.95 10.01 -4.41
N SER A 49 1.70 9.98 -5.73
CA SER A 49 1.53 8.76 -6.52
C SER A 49 2.84 8.03 -6.83
N GLU A 50 3.99 8.66 -6.57
CA GLU A 50 5.30 8.06 -6.78
C GLU A 50 5.48 6.83 -5.87
N GLY A 51 5.98 5.73 -6.44
CA GLY A 51 6.19 4.47 -5.71
C GLY A 51 4.94 3.60 -5.49
N TRP A 52 3.72 4.06 -5.81
CA TRP A 52 2.52 3.23 -5.63
C TRP A 52 2.48 2.00 -6.54
N ASN A 53 3.04 2.09 -7.75
CA ASN A 53 3.20 0.93 -8.63
C ASN A 53 4.10 -0.13 -7.98
N ASP A 54 5.20 0.29 -7.35
CA ASP A 54 6.12 -0.62 -6.66
C ASP A 54 5.44 -1.28 -5.44
N VAL A 55 4.64 -0.52 -4.69
CA VAL A 55 3.82 -1.06 -3.59
C VAL A 55 2.80 -2.07 -4.11
N GLN A 56 2.15 -1.78 -5.24
CA GLN A 56 1.19 -2.68 -5.87
C GLN A 56 1.86 -3.97 -6.37
N ASP A 57 3.02 -3.86 -7.02
CA ASP A 57 3.80 -4.99 -7.52
C ASP A 57 4.33 -5.85 -6.39
N PHE A 58 4.77 -5.24 -5.30
CA PHE A 58 5.11 -5.94 -4.07
C PHE A 58 3.93 -6.77 -3.55
N TRP A 59 2.75 -6.18 -3.36
CA TRP A 59 1.58 -6.92 -2.87
C TRP A 59 1.10 -8.01 -3.85
N ASN A 60 1.24 -7.78 -5.15
CA ASN A 60 0.97 -8.80 -6.16
C ASN A 60 1.96 -9.98 -6.04
N SER A 61 3.24 -9.70 -5.78
CA SER A 61 4.28 -10.73 -5.64
C SER A 61 4.05 -11.67 -4.46
N VAL A 62 3.44 -11.17 -3.37
CA VAL A 62 3.17 -11.97 -2.15
C VAL A 62 1.74 -12.51 -2.09
N SER A 63 0.95 -12.35 -3.15
CA SER A 63 -0.47 -12.72 -3.20
C SER A 63 -0.76 -14.22 -3.01
N LEU A 64 0.26 -15.07 -3.23
CA LEU A 64 0.19 -16.50 -2.96
C LEU A 64 0.22 -16.84 -1.47
N ILE A 65 0.69 -15.91 -0.63
CA ILE A 65 0.86 -16.08 0.82
C ILE A 65 -0.17 -15.22 1.57
N ILE A 66 -0.37 -13.97 1.13
CA ILE A 66 -1.28 -13.00 1.73
C ILE A 66 -2.37 -12.65 0.72
N PHE A 67 -3.61 -12.97 1.03
CA PHE A 67 -4.75 -12.62 0.18
C PHE A 67 -5.04 -11.13 0.24
N ARG A 68 -5.65 -10.60 -0.82
CA ARG A 68 -5.99 -9.17 -0.99
C ARG A 68 -6.73 -8.55 0.20
N GLY A 69 -7.45 -9.35 0.99
CA GLY A 69 -8.15 -8.90 2.20
C GLY A 69 -7.28 -8.80 3.46
N GLY A 70 -5.96 -8.98 3.37
CA GLY A 70 -5.05 -8.90 4.52
C GLY A 70 -5.08 -10.14 5.42
N TRP A 71 -5.48 -11.30 4.90
CA TRP A 71 -5.54 -12.56 5.62
C TRP A 71 -4.74 -13.65 4.89
N THR A 72 -4.40 -14.73 5.61
CA THR A 72 -3.68 -15.90 5.07
C THR A 72 -4.38 -17.20 5.48
N LEU A 73 -4.13 -18.28 4.75
CA LEU A 73 -4.61 -19.61 5.13
C LEU A 73 -3.75 -20.18 6.25
N LYS A 74 -4.34 -21.01 7.12
CA LYS A 74 -3.63 -21.61 8.26
C LYS A 74 -2.33 -22.33 7.87
N HIS A 75 -2.31 -23.03 6.73
CA HIS A 75 -1.13 -23.76 6.27
C HIS A 75 -0.02 -22.84 5.73
N LEU A 76 -0.34 -21.60 5.34
CA LEU A 76 0.60 -20.57 4.87
C LEU A 76 0.99 -19.60 5.99
N TYR A 77 0.47 -19.80 7.20
CA TYR A 77 0.67 -18.89 8.32
C TYR A 77 2.15 -18.73 8.70
N SER A 78 2.92 -19.82 8.65
CA SER A 78 4.37 -19.78 8.89
C SER A 78 5.10 -18.99 7.82
N ASP A 79 4.72 -19.13 6.55
CA ASP A 79 5.32 -18.39 5.43
C ASP A 79 4.99 -16.90 5.51
N ALA A 80 3.75 -16.56 5.89
CA ALA A 80 3.33 -15.20 6.18
C ALA A 80 4.15 -14.58 7.31
N LEU A 81 4.36 -15.32 8.41
CA LEU A 81 5.20 -14.85 9.51
C LEU A 81 6.66 -14.64 9.10
N ALA A 82 7.22 -15.53 8.27
CA ALA A 82 8.58 -15.39 7.76
C ALA A 82 8.72 -14.12 6.92
N LEU A 83 7.81 -13.89 5.97
CA LEU A 83 7.74 -12.68 5.16
C LEU A 83 7.70 -11.41 6.03
N PHE A 84 6.77 -11.33 6.97
CA PHE A 84 6.65 -10.15 7.84
C PHE A 84 7.85 -9.98 8.79
N SER A 85 8.55 -11.06 9.15
CA SER A 85 9.78 -11.00 9.94
C SER A 85 10.92 -10.35 9.15
N GLU A 86 11.09 -10.75 7.89
CA GLU A 86 12.09 -10.19 6.98
C GLU A 86 11.81 -8.71 6.67
N LEU A 87 10.56 -8.36 6.36
CA LEU A 87 10.14 -6.96 6.14
C LEU A 87 10.41 -6.09 7.37
N ARG A 88 10.11 -6.63 8.56
CA ARG A 88 10.39 -5.94 9.82
C ARG A 88 11.88 -5.72 10.01
N GLU A 89 12.71 -6.74 9.78
CA GLU A 89 14.16 -6.64 9.93
C GLU A 89 14.74 -5.60 8.96
N THR A 90 14.36 -5.67 7.69
CA THR A 90 14.81 -4.73 6.65
C THR A 90 14.38 -3.31 6.97
N GLY A 91 13.11 -3.09 7.33
CA GLY A 91 12.62 -1.76 7.69
C GLY A 91 13.31 -1.17 8.92
N LEU A 92 13.61 -1.98 9.94
CA LEU A 92 14.32 -1.51 11.13
C LEU A 92 15.79 -1.17 10.89
N LYS A 93 16.40 -1.74 9.84
CA LYS A 93 17.77 -1.40 9.40
C LYS A 93 17.79 -0.10 8.60
N SER A 94 16.74 0.21 7.85
CA SER A 94 16.67 1.42 7.02
C SER A 94 16.21 2.67 7.76
N MET A 95 15.42 2.52 8.84
CA MET A 95 14.85 3.64 9.59
C MET A 95 15.72 4.05 10.79
N THR A 96 15.59 5.31 11.23
CA THR A 96 16.21 5.82 12.47
C THR A 96 15.24 6.68 13.28
N GLY A 97 15.62 7.05 14.50
CA GLY A 97 14.85 7.99 15.33
C GLY A 97 13.43 7.53 15.68
N LYS A 98 12.50 8.48 15.73
CA LYS A 98 11.10 8.25 16.13
C LYS A 98 10.37 7.30 15.18
N GLU A 99 10.60 7.42 13.88
CA GLU A 99 10.01 6.55 12.85
C GLU A 99 10.35 5.07 13.12
N ARG A 100 11.62 4.79 13.38
CA ARG A 100 12.08 3.44 13.72
C ARG A 100 11.39 2.88 14.96
N GLU A 101 11.26 3.69 16.02
CA GLU A 101 10.63 3.25 17.27
C GLU A 101 9.12 3.04 17.12
N ASP A 102 8.44 3.87 16.33
CA ASP A 102 7.02 3.69 16.02
C ASP A 102 6.82 2.43 15.17
N PHE A 103 7.63 2.22 14.12
CA PHE A 103 7.61 1.02 13.29
C PHE A 103 7.88 -0.25 14.09
N LYS A 104 8.87 -0.22 15.00
CA LYS A 104 9.22 -1.34 15.90
C LYS A 104 8.03 -1.77 16.77
N LYS A 105 7.28 -0.81 17.31
CA LYS A 105 6.08 -1.07 18.13
C LYS A 105 4.94 -1.63 17.28
N GLN A 106 4.69 -1.04 16.12
CA GLN A 106 3.62 -1.47 15.21
C GLN A 106 3.83 -2.89 14.64
N THR A 107 5.09 -3.32 14.53
CA THR A 107 5.48 -4.64 13.99
C THR A 107 5.84 -5.66 15.07
N GLN A 108 5.65 -5.35 16.36
CA GLN A 108 6.02 -6.23 17.46
C GLN A 108 5.27 -7.57 17.44
N TRP A 109 4.05 -7.60 16.90
CA TRP A 109 3.21 -8.80 16.80
C TRP A 109 3.85 -9.95 16.03
N VAL A 110 4.82 -9.67 15.16
CA VAL A 110 5.58 -10.67 14.40
C VAL A 110 6.53 -11.44 15.32
N VAL A 111 7.05 -10.78 16.37
CA VAL A 111 7.95 -11.38 17.35
C VAL A 111 7.10 -12.10 18.39
N ARG A 112 6.80 -13.37 18.12
CA ARG A 112 6.11 -14.26 19.05
C ARG A 112 7.12 -14.92 20.01
N PRO A 113 7.00 -14.71 21.33
CA PRO A 113 7.84 -15.39 22.32
C PRO A 113 7.65 -16.91 22.34
N ASP A 114 6.45 -17.39 21.99
CA ASP A 114 5.97 -18.76 22.13
C ASP A 114 6.51 -19.76 21.09
N LEU A 115 7.01 -19.30 19.95
CA LEU A 115 7.59 -20.16 18.91
C LEU A 115 9.10 -20.41 19.09
N ASN A 116 9.78 -19.59 19.89
CA ASN A 116 11.21 -19.73 20.16
C ASN A 116 11.52 -20.61 21.39
N SER A 117 10.49 -21.09 22.10
CA SER A 117 10.63 -21.95 23.29
C SER A 117 10.50 -23.46 22.99
N SER A 118 10.41 -23.85 21.71
CA SER A 118 10.30 -25.26 21.28
C SER A 118 11.54 -25.75 20.51
N LYS A 119 12.72 -25.18 20.79
CA LYS A 119 14.00 -25.79 20.41
C LYS A 119 14.70 -26.35 21.63
#